data_AF-A0A363NSE9-F1
#
_entry.id   AF-A0A363NSE9-F1
#
_cell.length_a   1.000
_cell.length_b   1.000
_cell.length_c   1.000
_cell.angle_alpha   90.00
_cell.angle_beta   90.00
_cell.angle_gamma   90.00
#
_symmetry.space_group_name_H-M   'P 1'
#
loop_
_entity.id
_entity.type
_entity.pdbx_description
1 polymer ?
#
loop_
_entity_poly.entity_id
_entity_poly.type
_entity_poly.pdbx_seq_one_letter_code
_entity_poly.pdbx_strand_id
1 'polypeptide(L)'
;MTSNSSDKYKAPALEKGLQILEFLALQATAQSQSEIALGLHRSPNEIYRMLASLESNGYIHRDPISSKYSLSLKLYYLSHRHSFVEKLRATSLLPMQDTSNEIKDPCHLCVIYDNQVMVIAYARGSSPISIVVEEGKLYSTSQTASGKLLLSFSETEKRKSILEADPYYCSLKKAERQQFDSDLADIKRKGFYEMPSAYAEGIIDISVPIGTSETGIIACLTVSKLVRRQTGQNMPTEAIVDSLKKCRSQIESNLGLT
;
A
#
# COMPACT_ATOMS: atom_id res chain seq x y z
N MET A 1 -21.45 2.98 35.08
CA MET A 1 -21.57 3.55 33.71
C MET A 1 -20.22 4.16 33.37
N THR A 2 -19.37 3.40 32.71
CA THR A 2 -18.02 3.83 32.32
C THR A 2 -18.12 4.66 31.04
N SER A 3 -17.99 5.98 31.17
CA SER A 3 -17.87 6.89 30.03
C SER A 3 -16.59 6.56 29.26
N ASN A 4 -16.74 6.11 28.02
CA ASN A 4 -15.64 5.82 27.11
C ASN A 4 -14.87 7.12 26.81
N SER A 5 -13.56 7.15 27.05
CA SER A 5 -12.72 8.35 26.96
C SER A 5 -12.44 8.84 25.53
N SER A 6 -13.02 8.19 24.52
CA SER A 6 -12.82 8.48 23.09
C SER A 6 -13.69 9.62 22.54
N ASP A 7 -14.74 10.04 23.25
CA ASP A 7 -15.64 11.12 22.76
C ASP A 7 -15.17 12.54 23.10
N LYS A 8 -14.11 12.70 23.91
CA LYS A 8 -13.69 14.01 24.41
C LYS A 8 -12.87 14.86 23.43
N TYR A 9 -12.47 14.30 22.28
CA TYR A 9 -11.59 14.94 21.30
C TYR A 9 -12.07 14.82 19.85
N LYS A 10 -13.38 14.69 19.62
CA LYS A 10 -13.91 14.71 18.25
C LYS A 10 -13.82 16.13 17.66
N ALA A 11 -13.35 16.23 16.43
CA ALA A 11 -13.35 17.46 15.64
C ALA A 11 -14.26 17.27 14.41
N PRO A 12 -15.60 17.36 14.57
CA PRO A 12 -16.54 16.96 13.53
C PRO A 12 -16.38 17.72 12.21
N ALA A 13 -15.93 18.98 12.27
CA ALA A 13 -15.66 19.78 11.07
C ALA A 13 -14.43 19.25 10.31
N LEU A 14 -13.38 18.80 11.01
CA LEU A 14 -12.20 18.21 10.40
C LEU A 14 -12.55 16.87 9.75
N GLU A 15 -13.27 16.00 10.47
CA GLU A 15 -13.74 14.71 9.93
C GLU A 15 -14.54 14.90 8.64
N LYS A 16 -15.48 15.86 8.63
CA LYS A 16 -16.25 16.23 7.42
C LYS A 16 -15.34 16.73 6.29
N GLY A 17 -14.35 17.55 6.60
CA GLY A 17 -13.38 18.04 5.63
C GLY A 17 -12.59 16.91 4.96
N LEU A 18 -12.10 15.95 5.76
CA LEU A 18 -11.37 14.79 5.26
C LEU A 18 -12.26 13.89 4.38
N GLN A 19 -13.49 13.61 4.83
CA GLN A 19 -14.48 12.84 4.05
C GLN A 19 -14.78 13.46 2.68
N ILE A 20 -14.83 14.80 2.59
CA ILE A 20 -15.00 15.50 1.31
C ILE A 20 -13.81 15.25 0.37
N LEU A 21 -12.58 15.30 0.90
CA LEU A 21 -11.38 15.04 0.10
C LEU A 21 -11.35 13.60 -0.41
N GLU A 22 -11.64 12.63 0.45
CA GLU A 22 -11.71 11.20 0.11
C GLU A 22 -12.81 10.93 -0.92
N PHE A 23 -13.99 11.51 -0.74
CA PHE A 23 -15.09 11.39 -1.70
C PHE A 23 -14.69 11.93 -3.08
N LEU A 24 -14.14 13.14 -3.13
CA LEU A 24 -13.71 13.77 -4.39
C LEU A 24 -12.57 13.01 -5.08
N ALA A 25 -11.68 12.35 -4.31
CA ALA A 25 -10.59 11.53 -4.86
C ALA A 25 -11.10 10.35 -5.70
N LEU A 26 -12.31 9.86 -5.40
CA LEU A 26 -12.94 8.74 -6.10
C LEU A 26 -13.74 9.17 -7.34
N GLN A 27 -13.87 10.48 -7.60
CA GLN A 27 -14.69 10.99 -8.70
C GLN A 27 -13.86 11.29 -9.94
N ALA A 28 -14.32 10.79 -11.09
CA ALA A 28 -13.70 11.08 -12.38
C ALA A 28 -13.94 12.52 -12.86
N THR A 29 -14.95 13.21 -12.32
CA THR A 29 -15.36 14.55 -12.73
C THR A 29 -15.66 15.43 -11.51
N ALA A 30 -15.59 16.75 -11.71
CA ALA A 30 -15.93 17.72 -10.66
C ALA A 30 -17.39 17.55 -10.19
N GLN A 31 -17.63 17.78 -8.90
CA GLN A 31 -18.92 17.55 -8.23
C GLN A 31 -19.48 18.84 -7.65
N SER A 32 -20.78 19.07 -7.79
CA SER A 32 -21.50 20.14 -7.10
C SER A 32 -21.61 19.87 -5.60
N GLN A 33 -21.90 20.91 -4.81
CA GLN A 33 -22.13 20.78 -3.38
C GLN A 33 -23.24 19.78 -3.03
N SER A 34 -24.31 19.73 -3.83
CA SER A 34 -25.42 18.80 -3.61
C SER A 34 -25.03 17.35 -3.91
N GLU A 35 -24.24 17.12 -4.96
CA GLU A 35 -23.72 15.78 -5.31
C GLU A 35 -22.78 15.27 -4.20
N ILE A 36 -21.89 16.12 -3.68
CA ILE A 36 -20.99 15.76 -2.56
C ILE A 36 -21.78 15.46 -1.30
N ALA A 37 -22.75 16.32 -0.94
CA ALA A 37 -23.57 16.13 0.25
C ALA A 37 -24.35 14.81 0.18
N LEU A 38 -24.95 14.52 -0.97
CA LEU A 38 -25.66 13.27 -1.22
C LEU A 38 -24.73 12.06 -1.08
N GLY A 39 -23.55 12.10 -1.70
CA GLY A 39 -22.57 11.01 -1.65
C GLY A 39 -22.02 10.74 -0.24
N LEU A 40 -22.02 11.75 0.63
CA LEU A 40 -21.60 11.63 2.03
C LEU A 40 -22.75 11.38 3.01
N HIS A 41 -23.99 11.24 2.53
CA HIS A 41 -25.21 11.14 3.35
C HIS A 41 -25.36 12.31 4.35
N ARG A 42 -25.13 13.53 3.86
CA ARG A 42 -25.21 14.78 4.62
C ARG A 42 -26.06 15.82 3.88
N SER A 43 -26.41 16.91 4.56
CA SER A 43 -27.03 18.06 3.92
C SER A 43 -26.00 19.03 3.32
N PRO A 44 -26.34 19.76 2.24
CA PRO A 44 -25.46 20.79 1.67
C PRO A 44 -24.96 21.81 2.70
N ASN A 45 -25.83 22.25 3.62
CA ASN A 45 -25.48 23.22 4.65
C ASN A 45 -24.45 22.67 5.65
N GLU A 46 -24.48 21.36 5.93
CA GLU A 46 -23.54 20.73 6.86
C GLU A 46 -22.11 20.65 6.34
N ILE A 47 -21.90 20.67 5.03
CA ILE A 47 -20.57 20.57 4.40
C ILE A 47 -20.08 21.90 3.83
N TYR A 48 -20.96 22.90 3.69
CA TYR A 48 -20.63 24.19 3.07
C TYR A 48 -19.39 24.86 3.67
N ARG A 49 -19.33 24.98 5.00
CA ARG A 49 -18.18 25.62 5.68
C ARG A 49 -16.87 24.85 5.46
N MET A 50 -16.96 23.54 5.26
CA MET A 50 -15.80 22.68 5.04
C MET A 50 -15.32 22.82 3.60
N LEU A 51 -16.23 22.89 2.62
CA LEU A 51 -15.89 23.22 1.22
C LEU A 51 -15.19 24.59 1.14
N ALA A 52 -15.76 25.62 1.76
CA ALA A 52 -15.16 26.96 1.78
C ALA A 52 -13.77 26.97 2.46
N SER A 53 -13.61 26.22 3.56
CA SER A 53 -12.32 26.08 4.23
C SER A 53 -11.30 25.34 3.37
N LEU A 54 -11.68 24.23 2.73
CA LEU A 54 -10.80 23.46 1.86
C LEU A 54 -10.39 24.26 0.62
N GLU A 55 -11.31 25.02 0.04
CA GLU A 55 -11.07 25.90 -1.11
C GLU A 55 -10.11 27.04 -0.75
N SER A 56 -10.37 27.76 0.33
CA SER A 56 -9.50 28.85 0.81
C SER A 56 -8.10 28.38 1.20
N ASN A 57 -7.98 27.15 1.69
CA ASN A 57 -6.70 26.51 1.95
C ASN A 57 -6.08 25.87 0.70
N GLY A 58 -6.74 25.93 -0.46
CA GLY A 58 -6.23 25.43 -1.72
C GLY A 58 -6.12 23.91 -1.80
N TYR A 59 -6.90 23.16 -1.01
CA TYR A 59 -6.99 21.69 -1.13
C TYR A 59 -7.92 21.28 -2.28
N ILE A 60 -8.98 22.05 -2.52
CA ILE A 60 -9.93 21.87 -3.61
C ILE A 60 -10.01 23.13 -4.47
N HIS A 61 -10.41 22.97 -5.72
CA HIS A 61 -10.73 24.07 -6.62
C HIS A 61 -12.22 24.09 -6.88
N ARG A 62 -12.84 25.28 -6.86
CA ARG A 62 -14.21 25.49 -7.31
C ARG A 62 -14.19 26.18 -8.66
N ASP A 63 -14.78 25.53 -9.67
CA ASP A 63 -14.92 26.11 -10.99
C ASP A 63 -15.92 27.29 -10.94
N PRO A 64 -15.54 28.48 -11.44
CA PRO A 64 -16.36 29.69 -11.29
C PRO A 64 -17.64 29.67 -12.13
N ILE A 65 -17.70 28.85 -13.19
CA ILE A 65 -18.84 28.80 -14.12
C ILE A 65 -19.87 27.77 -13.63
N SER A 66 -19.43 26.55 -13.40
CA SER A 66 -20.26 25.41 -13.00
C SER A 66 -20.49 25.32 -11.49
N SER A 67 -19.72 26.06 -10.69
CA SER A 67 -19.71 25.95 -9.21
C SER A 67 -19.40 24.56 -8.68
N LYS A 68 -18.80 23.69 -9.51
CA LYS A 68 -18.40 22.33 -9.11
C LYS A 68 -16.99 22.34 -8.52
N TYR A 69 -16.75 21.41 -7.60
CA TYR A 69 -15.52 21.24 -6.86
C TYR A 69 -14.73 20.04 -7.38
N SER A 70 -13.41 20.17 -7.46
CA SER A 70 -12.46 19.09 -7.74
C SER A 70 -11.25 19.19 -6.80
N LEU A 71 -10.51 18.10 -6.65
CA LEU A 71 -9.23 18.15 -5.93
C LEU A 71 -8.22 19.02 -6.67
N SER A 72 -7.45 19.79 -5.91
CA SER A 72 -6.25 20.46 -6.43
C SER A 72 -5.03 19.53 -6.37
N LEU A 73 -3.88 20.00 -6.89
CA LEU A 73 -2.60 19.29 -6.76
C LEU A 73 -1.96 19.42 -5.36
N LYS A 74 -2.57 20.12 -4.40
CA LYS A 74 -1.95 20.37 -3.10
C LYS A 74 -1.69 19.08 -2.30
N LEU A 75 -2.62 18.12 -2.33
CA LEU A 75 -2.42 16.83 -1.64
C LEU A 75 -1.26 16.04 -2.24
N TYR A 76 -1.14 16.03 -3.58
CA TYR A 76 0.00 15.44 -4.27
C TYR A 76 1.32 16.12 -3.87
N TYR A 77 1.35 17.44 -3.86
CA TYR A 77 2.53 18.20 -3.44
C TYR A 77 2.92 17.90 -1.98
N LEU A 78 1.96 17.82 -1.07
CA LEU A 78 2.22 17.54 0.35
C LEU A 78 2.70 16.10 0.57
N SER A 79 2.13 15.11 -0.14
CA SER A 79 2.55 13.71 0.02
C SER A 79 3.98 13.44 -0.45
N HIS A 80 4.49 14.26 -1.38
CA HIS A 80 5.83 14.14 -1.93
C HIS A 80 6.87 15.04 -1.23
N ARG A 81 6.46 15.95 -0.33
CA ARG A 81 7.39 16.80 0.42
C ARG A 81 7.93 16.08 1.66
N HIS A 82 9.24 15.82 1.66
CA HIS A 82 9.98 15.28 2.81
C HIS A 82 9.45 13.92 3.33
N SER A 83 8.77 13.15 2.48
CA SER A 83 8.30 11.82 2.84
C SER A 83 9.41 10.80 2.60
N PHE A 84 9.77 10.03 3.64
CA PHE A 84 10.65 8.88 3.49
C PHE A 84 10.10 7.88 2.45
N VAL A 85 8.77 7.72 2.40
CA VAL A 85 8.09 6.87 1.40
C VAL A 85 8.38 7.36 -0.02
N GLU A 86 8.40 8.69 -0.24
CA GLU A 86 8.74 9.23 -1.56
C GLU A 86 10.21 9.03 -1.91
N LYS A 87 11.13 9.21 -0.94
CA LYS A 87 12.55 8.90 -1.16
C LYS A 87 12.72 7.42 -1.55
N LEU A 88 12.13 6.51 -0.76
CA LEU A 88 12.13 5.07 -1.03
C LEU A 88 11.54 4.74 -2.40
N ARG A 89 10.39 5.31 -2.75
CA ARG A 89 9.77 5.15 -4.08
C ARG A 89 10.71 5.62 -5.19
N ALA A 90 11.19 6.86 -5.12
CA ALA A 90 12.06 7.45 -6.13
C ALA A 90 13.35 6.66 -6.34
N THR A 91 13.98 6.17 -5.27
CA THR A 91 15.20 5.35 -5.35
C THR A 91 14.96 3.94 -5.90
N SER A 92 13.71 3.49 -5.91
CA SER A 92 13.33 2.11 -6.29
C SER A 92 12.86 1.97 -7.73
N LEU A 93 12.29 3.02 -8.33
CA LEU A 93 11.66 2.93 -9.66
C LEU A 93 12.59 2.36 -10.74
N LEU A 94 13.84 2.87 -10.85
CA LEU A 94 14.78 2.40 -11.87
C LEU A 94 15.26 0.95 -11.59
N PRO A 95 15.78 0.60 -10.40
CA PRO A 95 16.13 -0.80 -10.10
C PRO A 95 14.98 -1.79 -10.29
N MET A 96 13.75 -1.39 -9.93
CA MET A 96 12.55 -2.21 -10.14
C MET A 96 12.25 -2.39 -11.63
N GLN A 97 12.36 -1.33 -12.45
CA GLN A 97 12.10 -1.42 -13.88
C GLN A 97 13.09 -2.37 -14.58
N ASP A 98 14.37 -2.30 -14.22
CA ASP A 98 15.39 -3.21 -14.76
C ASP A 98 15.11 -4.66 -14.35
N THR A 99 14.75 -4.88 -13.09
CA THR A 99 14.40 -6.19 -12.54
C THR A 99 13.14 -6.78 -13.19
N SER A 100 12.09 -5.97 -13.36
CA SER A 100 10.86 -6.37 -14.07
C SER A 100 11.12 -6.69 -15.55
N ASN A 101 12.06 -6.01 -16.20
CA ASN A 101 12.45 -6.30 -17.57
C ASN A 101 13.24 -7.61 -17.69
N GLU A 102 14.15 -7.87 -16.75
CA GLU A 102 14.92 -9.11 -16.64
C GLU A 102 14.00 -10.32 -16.41
N ILE A 103 13.10 -10.23 -15.42
CA ILE A 103 12.18 -11.31 -15.04
C ILE A 103 11.00 -11.44 -16.01
N LYS A 104 10.67 -10.34 -16.71
CA LYS A 104 9.51 -10.15 -17.60
C LYS A 104 8.16 -10.05 -16.90
N ASP A 105 8.10 -10.30 -15.59
CA ASP A 105 6.91 -10.13 -14.74
C ASP A 105 6.97 -8.82 -13.95
N PRO A 106 5.83 -8.26 -13.53
CA PRO A 106 5.79 -6.99 -12.81
C PRO A 106 6.37 -7.13 -11.40
N CYS A 107 7.02 -6.05 -10.96
CA CYS A 107 7.53 -5.88 -9.60
C CYS A 107 6.85 -4.69 -8.95
N HIS A 108 6.46 -4.83 -7.68
CA HIS A 108 5.86 -3.75 -6.91
C HIS A 108 6.52 -3.64 -5.53
N LEU A 109 6.49 -2.42 -4.99
CA LEU A 109 7.10 -2.07 -3.72
C LEU A 109 6.00 -1.78 -2.70
N CYS A 110 6.11 -2.39 -1.53
CA CYS A 110 5.11 -2.28 -0.48
C CYS A 110 5.68 -1.84 0.86
N VAL A 111 4.82 -1.21 1.66
CA VAL A 111 5.05 -0.88 3.07
C VAL A 111 3.81 -1.24 3.89
N ILE A 112 3.95 -1.35 5.21
CA ILE A 112 2.80 -1.41 6.11
C ILE A 112 2.26 0.01 6.31
N TYR A 113 0.98 0.20 6.05
CA TYR A 113 0.22 1.42 6.32
C TYR A 113 -1.12 1.02 6.95
N ASP A 114 -1.44 1.58 8.11
CA ASP A 114 -2.69 1.34 8.84
C ASP A 114 -3.09 -0.15 8.94
N ASN A 115 -2.18 -0.99 9.44
CA ASN A 115 -2.36 -2.46 9.55
C ASN A 115 -2.60 -3.20 8.22
N GLN A 116 -2.43 -2.54 7.08
CA GLN A 116 -2.56 -3.11 5.75
C GLN A 116 -1.24 -2.97 4.99
N VAL A 117 -1.13 -3.71 3.89
CA VAL A 117 -0.04 -3.57 2.92
C VAL A 117 -0.43 -2.52 1.90
N MET A 118 0.32 -1.43 1.81
CA MET A 118 0.14 -0.40 0.80
C MET A 118 1.19 -0.54 -0.30
N VAL A 119 0.76 -0.52 -1.54
CA VAL A 119 1.64 -0.47 -2.71
C VAL A 119 2.06 0.99 -2.93
N ILE A 120 3.36 1.25 -2.96
CA ILE A 120 3.91 2.60 -3.12
C ILE A 120 4.66 2.81 -4.43
N ALA A 121 5.00 1.74 -5.14
CA ALA A 121 5.56 1.81 -6.48
C ALA A 121 5.20 0.54 -7.27
N TYR A 122 5.04 0.69 -8.58
CA TYR A 122 4.81 -0.41 -9.50
C TYR A 122 5.70 -0.26 -10.75
N ALA A 123 6.35 -1.35 -11.15
CA ALA A 123 7.17 -1.43 -12.35
C ALA A 123 6.66 -2.56 -13.25
N ARG A 124 6.20 -2.20 -14.45
CA ARG A 124 5.65 -3.15 -15.43
C ARG A 124 6.75 -4.04 -15.99
N GLY A 125 6.46 -5.34 -16.11
CA GLY A 125 7.32 -6.30 -16.83
C GLY A 125 7.18 -6.21 -18.35
N SER A 126 8.15 -6.77 -19.07
CA SER A 126 8.18 -6.78 -20.54
C SER A 126 7.27 -7.83 -21.20
N SER A 127 6.60 -8.68 -20.41
CA SER A 127 5.67 -9.68 -20.93
C SER A 127 4.42 -9.03 -21.58
N PRO A 128 3.89 -9.59 -22.69
CA PRO A 128 2.66 -9.07 -23.32
C PRO A 128 1.43 -9.17 -22.40
N ILE A 129 1.44 -10.13 -21.46
CA ILE A 129 0.42 -10.29 -20.44
C ILE A 129 1.07 -10.01 -19.10
N SER A 130 0.52 -9.06 -18.36
CA SER A 130 1.04 -8.62 -17.06
C SER A 130 -0.11 -8.21 -16.16
N ILE A 131 -0.03 -8.59 -14.89
CA ILE A 131 -0.99 -8.15 -13.87
C ILE A 131 -0.64 -6.72 -13.43
N VAL A 132 -1.67 -5.87 -13.30
CA VAL A 132 -1.49 -4.51 -12.79
C VAL A 132 -1.82 -4.50 -11.30
N VAL A 133 -0.87 -4.01 -10.51
CA VAL A 133 -1.05 -3.73 -9.08
C VAL A 133 -1.01 -2.22 -8.91
N GLU A 134 -2.11 -1.64 -8.46
CA GLU A 134 -2.29 -0.18 -8.39
C GLU A 134 -1.47 0.43 -7.24
N GLU A 135 -0.73 1.51 -7.52
CA GLU A 135 -0.13 2.35 -6.48
C GLU A 135 -1.23 2.97 -5.60
N GLY A 136 -1.01 2.99 -4.28
CA GLY A 136 -1.98 3.44 -3.26
C GLY A 136 -2.97 2.36 -2.81
N LYS A 137 -3.04 1.21 -3.49
CA LYS A 137 -3.96 0.13 -3.11
C LYS A 137 -3.53 -0.58 -1.84
N LEU A 138 -4.53 -0.93 -1.02
CA LEU A 138 -4.37 -1.62 0.26
C LEU A 138 -4.73 -3.10 0.15
N TYR A 139 -3.90 -3.95 0.74
CA TYR A 139 -4.06 -5.41 0.76
C TYR A 139 -3.92 -5.97 2.18
N SER A 140 -4.45 -7.17 2.42
CA SER A 140 -4.35 -7.84 3.73
C SER A 140 -2.90 -8.19 4.06
N THR A 141 -2.50 -7.92 5.30
CA THR A 141 -1.19 -8.34 5.82
C THR A 141 -1.10 -9.85 6.05
N SER A 142 -2.20 -10.52 6.40
CA SER A 142 -2.18 -11.96 6.69
C SER A 142 -2.33 -12.86 5.45
N GLN A 143 -2.86 -12.33 4.34
CA GLN A 143 -3.19 -13.14 3.15
C GLN A 143 -2.28 -12.90 1.93
N THR A 144 -1.36 -11.94 1.99
CA THR A 144 -0.42 -11.66 0.89
C THR A 144 1.01 -12.09 1.19
N ALA A 145 1.78 -12.37 0.13
CA ALA A 145 3.20 -12.66 0.26
C ALA A 145 3.96 -11.48 0.89
N SER A 146 3.70 -10.27 0.39
CA SER A 146 4.24 -9.01 0.89
C SER A 146 3.85 -8.77 2.34
N GLY A 147 2.59 -9.00 2.70
CA GLY A 147 2.08 -8.84 4.06
C GLY A 147 2.75 -9.76 5.07
N LYS A 148 2.77 -11.07 4.82
CA LYS A 148 3.41 -12.03 5.72
C LYS A 148 4.90 -11.77 5.84
N LEU A 149 5.56 -11.41 4.73
CA LEU A 149 6.96 -10.99 4.77
C LEU A 149 7.14 -9.74 5.66
N LEU A 150 6.40 -8.66 5.44
CA LEU A 150 6.51 -7.44 6.25
C LEU A 150 6.21 -7.69 7.73
N LEU A 151 5.22 -8.53 8.05
CA LEU A 151 4.93 -8.96 9.41
C LEU A 151 6.12 -9.70 10.04
N SER A 152 6.79 -10.59 9.30
CA SER A 152 7.95 -11.34 9.81
C SER A 152 9.14 -10.45 10.20
N PHE A 153 9.30 -9.30 9.54
CA PHE A 153 10.34 -8.31 9.82
C PHE A 153 9.89 -7.19 10.77
N SER A 154 8.60 -7.14 11.13
CA SER A 154 8.07 -6.15 12.06
C SER A 154 8.45 -6.46 13.51
N GLU A 155 8.57 -5.41 14.33
CA GLU A 155 8.72 -5.54 15.78
C GLU A 155 7.52 -6.28 16.39
N THR A 156 7.76 -7.05 17.46
CA THR A 156 6.78 -7.95 18.07
C THR A 156 5.47 -7.25 18.44
N GLU A 157 5.53 -6.09 19.09
CA GLU A 157 4.34 -5.33 19.51
C GLU A 157 3.58 -4.77 18.31
N LYS A 158 4.29 -4.20 17.33
CA LYS A 158 3.68 -3.69 16.09
C LYS A 158 2.99 -4.82 15.33
N ARG A 159 3.67 -5.96 15.16
CA ARG A 159 3.13 -7.16 14.52
C ARG A 159 1.85 -7.64 15.22
N LYS A 160 1.88 -7.71 16.55
CA LYS A 160 0.71 -8.11 17.35
C LYS A 160 -0.47 -7.17 17.12
N SER A 161 -0.24 -5.86 17.19
CA SER A 161 -1.28 -4.85 16.94
C SER A 161 -1.89 -4.97 15.54
N ILE A 162 -1.08 -5.25 14.52
CA ILE A 162 -1.55 -5.44 13.15
C ILE A 162 -2.43 -6.69 13.05
N LEU A 163 -1.98 -7.81 13.62
CA LEU A 163 -2.71 -9.09 13.57
C LEU A 163 -4.01 -9.07 14.37
N GLU A 164 -4.07 -8.33 15.48
CA GLU A 164 -5.30 -8.11 16.26
C GLU A 164 -6.34 -7.27 15.50
N ALA A 165 -5.91 -6.45 14.53
CA ALA A 165 -6.78 -5.70 13.64
C ALA A 165 -7.16 -6.47 12.34
N ASP A 166 -6.48 -7.57 12.02
CA ASP A 166 -6.70 -8.35 10.80
C ASP A 166 -7.86 -9.36 10.99
N PRO A 167 -9.00 -9.21 10.27
CA PRO A 167 -10.17 -10.06 10.47
C PRO A 167 -9.90 -11.54 10.14
N TYR A 168 -9.05 -11.80 9.14
CA TYR A 168 -8.71 -13.17 8.74
C TYR A 168 -7.92 -13.85 9.86
N TYR A 169 -6.87 -13.21 10.39
CA TYR A 169 -6.10 -13.76 11.50
C TYR A 169 -6.97 -13.97 12.74
N CYS A 170 -7.87 -13.03 13.04
CA CYS A 170 -8.82 -13.15 14.14
C CYS A 170 -9.82 -14.29 13.97
N SER A 171 -10.14 -14.69 12.73
CA SER A 171 -11.01 -15.84 12.45
C SER A 171 -10.33 -17.20 12.64
N LEU A 172 -8.99 -17.24 12.63
CA LEU A 172 -8.22 -18.48 12.79
C LEU A 172 -8.35 -19.06 14.20
N LYS A 173 -8.39 -20.40 14.27
CA LYS A 173 -8.29 -21.16 15.52
C LYS A 173 -6.90 -21.02 16.13
N LYS A 174 -6.78 -21.33 17.43
CA LYS A 174 -5.51 -21.23 18.17
C LYS A 174 -4.36 -21.98 17.50
N ALA A 175 -4.58 -23.21 17.02
CA ALA A 175 -3.54 -24.00 16.35
C ALA A 175 -3.11 -23.38 15.01
N GLU A 176 -4.04 -22.80 14.25
CA GLU A 176 -3.75 -22.12 12.99
C GLU A 176 -2.97 -20.82 13.22
N ARG A 177 -3.27 -20.07 14.29
CA ARG A 177 -2.47 -18.89 14.68
C ARG A 177 -1.05 -19.28 15.10
N GLN A 178 -0.88 -20.37 15.83
CA GLN A 178 0.45 -20.90 16.19
C GLN A 178 1.25 -21.31 14.94
N GLN A 179 0.60 -21.95 13.96
CA GLN A 179 1.23 -22.26 12.68
C GLN A 179 1.59 -20.98 11.92
N PHE A 180 0.70 -19.99 11.88
CA PHE A 180 0.96 -18.70 11.25
C PHE A 180 2.18 -18.00 11.86
N ASP A 181 2.29 -17.97 13.19
CA ASP A 181 3.43 -17.37 13.88
C ASP A 181 4.74 -18.14 13.59
N SER A 182 4.67 -19.47 13.48
CA SER A 182 5.79 -20.31 13.06
C SER A 182 6.21 -20.01 11.61
N ASP A 183 5.24 -19.86 10.70
CA ASP A 183 5.50 -19.52 9.30
C ASP A 183 6.22 -18.17 9.20
N LEU A 184 5.80 -17.17 10.00
CA LEU A 184 6.49 -15.88 10.05
C LEU A 184 7.94 -16.00 10.51
N ALA A 185 8.23 -16.84 11.52
CA ALA A 185 9.60 -17.09 11.96
C ALA A 185 10.45 -17.72 10.84
N ASP A 186 9.87 -18.66 10.10
CA ASP A 186 10.53 -19.29 8.95
C ASP A 186 10.78 -18.34 7.79
N ILE A 187 9.82 -17.45 7.50
CA ILE A 187 9.96 -16.41 6.49
C ILE A 187 11.12 -15.48 6.84
N LYS A 188 11.18 -15.01 8.09
CA LYS A 188 12.27 -14.15 8.57
C LYS A 188 13.63 -14.83 8.39
N ARG A 189 13.72 -16.13 8.73
CA ARG A 189 14.95 -16.93 8.58
C ARG A 189 15.37 -17.11 7.12
N LYS A 190 14.43 -17.37 6.22
CA LYS A 190 14.72 -17.56 4.78
C LYS A 190 15.07 -16.24 4.08
N GLY A 191 14.52 -15.13 4.55
CA GLY A 191 14.73 -13.80 3.95
C GLY A 191 13.98 -13.57 2.63
N PHE A 192 13.03 -14.44 2.30
CA PHE A 192 12.07 -14.28 1.21
C PHE A 192 10.82 -15.12 1.50
N TYR A 193 9.74 -14.86 0.77
CA TYR A 193 8.54 -15.68 0.84
C TYR A 193 7.87 -15.80 -0.52
N GLU A 194 7.38 -16.99 -0.82
CA GLU A 194 6.64 -17.31 -2.03
C GLU A 194 5.29 -17.91 -1.64
N MET A 195 4.21 -17.46 -2.28
CA MET A 195 2.90 -18.10 -2.20
C MET A 195 2.06 -17.84 -3.45
N PRO A 196 1.09 -18.70 -3.76
CA PRO A 196 0.04 -18.36 -4.72
C PRO A 196 -0.68 -17.07 -4.32
N SER A 197 -1.01 -16.23 -5.30
CA SER A 197 -1.67 -14.96 -5.02
C SER A 197 -3.11 -15.20 -4.53
N ALA A 198 -3.48 -14.54 -3.42
CA ALA A 198 -4.85 -14.58 -2.91
C ALA A 198 -5.84 -13.76 -3.77
N TYR A 199 -5.33 -12.91 -4.67
CA TYR A 199 -6.13 -11.94 -5.43
C TYR A 199 -6.20 -12.25 -6.93
N ALA A 200 -5.34 -13.13 -7.45
CA ALA A 200 -5.29 -13.44 -8.87
C ALA A 200 -4.91 -14.91 -9.12
N GLU A 201 -5.78 -15.63 -9.82
CA GLU A 201 -5.53 -17.02 -10.20
C GLU A 201 -4.38 -17.13 -11.21
N GLY A 202 -3.56 -18.16 -11.06
CA GLY A 202 -2.40 -18.38 -11.93
C GLY A 202 -1.22 -17.45 -11.66
N ILE A 203 -1.27 -16.65 -10.59
CA ILE A 203 -0.17 -15.81 -10.13
C ILE A 203 0.49 -16.41 -8.89
N ILE A 204 1.82 -16.35 -8.86
CA ILE A 204 2.63 -16.66 -7.68
C ILE A 204 3.35 -15.36 -7.28
N ASP A 205 3.15 -14.93 -6.04
CA ASP A 205 3.80 -13.75 -5.49
C ASP A 205 5.07 -14.16 -4.75
N ILE A 206 6.21 -13.57 -5.13
CA ILE A 206 7.53 -13.81 -4.54
C ILE A 206 8.05 -12.49 -3.96
N SER A 207 8.31 -12.46 -2.65
CA SER A 207 8.64 -11.23 -1.94
C SER A 207 10.00 -11.31 -1.25
N VAL A 208 10.77 -10.21 -1.26
CA VAL A 208 12.00 -10.01 -0.49
C VAL A 208 11.94 -8.70 0.32
N PRO A 209 12.55 -8.63 1.51
CA PRO A 209 12.48 -7.45 2.36
C PRO A 209 13.45 -6.37 1.87
N ILE A 210 13.17 -5.10 2.18
CA ILE A 210 14.11 -3.97 2.10
C ILE A 210 14.23 -3.38 3.51
N GLY A 211 15.47 -3.18 3.96
CA GLY A 211 15.77 -2.64 5.28
C GLY A 211 15.41 -3.57 6.44
N THR A 212 15.57 -3.06 7.66
CA THR A 212 15.19 -3.72 8.91
C THR A 212 14.56 -2.71 9.87
N SER A 213 14.01 -3.18 10.99
CA SER A 213 13.61 -2.30 12.09
C SER A 213 14.77 -1.42 12.58
N GLU A 214 16.00 -1.91 12.54
CA GLU A 214 17.21 -1.19 12.97
C GLU A 214 17.56 -0.05 11.99
N THR A 215 17.35 -0.26 10.68
CA THR A 215 17.54 0.81 9.68
C THR A 215 16.39 1.82 9.66
N GLY A 216 15.34 1.60 10.46
CA GLY A 216 14.12 2.41 10.49
C GLY A 216 13.23 2.22 9.26
N ILE A 217 13.49 1.19 8.44
CA ILE A 217 12.86 0.99 7.14
C ILE A 217 12.41 -0.45 7.03
N ILE A 218 11.10 -0.65 6.88
CA ILE A 218 10.52 -1.97 6.63
C ILE A 218 9.64 -1.86 5.41
N ALA A 219 10.18 -2.30 4.28
CA ALA A 219 9.49 -2.40 3.00
C ALA A 219 9.74 -3.77 2.37
N CYS A 220 9.07 -4.07 1.26
CA CYS A 220 9.37 -5.26 0.49
C CYS A 220 9.15 -5.07 -1.00
N LEU A 221 9.97 -5.75 -1.80
CA LEU A 221 9.73 -5.95 -3.22
C LEU A 221 8.96 -7.24 -3.41
N THR A 222 7.99 -7.23 -4.31
CA THR A 222 7.21 -8.39 -4.69
C THR A 222 7.12 -8.50 -6.20
N VAL A 223 7.45 -9.67 -6.74
CA VAL A 223 7.19 -10.04 -8.13
C VAL A 223 5.92 -10.87 -8.18
N SER A 224 4.98 -10.47 -9.04
CA SER A 224 3.76 -11.22 -9.31
C SER A 224 3.94 -12.04 -10.59
N LYS A 225 4.46 -13.25 -10.43
CA LYS A 225 4.82 -14.17 -11.52
C LYS A 225 3.59 -14.82 -12.12
N LEU A 226 3.40 -14.68 -13.43
CA LEU A 226 2.39 -15.44 -14.17
C LEU A 226 2.88 -16.87 -14.46
N VAL A 227 2.12 -17.87 -14.04
CA VAL A 227 2.42 -19.29 -14.34
C VAL A 227 2.09 -19.59 -15.79
N ARG A 228 3.14 -19.70 -16.62
CA ARG A 228 3.00 -19.96 -18.07
C ARG A 228 3.02 -21.47 -18.34
N ARG A 229 2.18 -21.91 -19.29
CA ARG A 229 2.07 -23.32 -19.68
C ARG A 229 3.25 -23.82 -20.53
N GLN A 230 3.95 -22.93 -21.24
CA GLN A 230 5.06 -23.33 -22.10
C GLN A 230 6.34 -23.58 -21.28
N THR A 231 6.91 -24.78 -21.42
CA THR A 231 8.15 -25.19 -20.79
C THR A 231 9.31 -24.26 -21.19
N GLY A 232 10.10 -23.82 -20.20
CA GLY A 232 11.25 -22.92 -20.42
C GLY A 232 10.94 -21.41 -20.39
N GLN A 233 9.67 -21.00 -20.26
CA GLN A 233 9.30 -19.58 -20.13
C GLN A 233 9.18 -19.09 -18.69
N ASN A 234 9.16 -20.00 -17.71
CA ASN A 234 9.09 -19.62 -16.30
C ASN A 234 10.50 -19.56 -15.72
N MET A 235 10.93 -18.38 -15.29
CA MET A 235 12.13 -18.24 -14.49
C MET A 235 11.96 -19.01 -13.15
N PRO A 236 12.94 -19.81 -12.71
CA PRO A 236 12.90 -20.48 -11.41
C PRO A 236 12.76 -19.47 -10.27
N THR A 237 12.14 -19.88 -9.17
CA THR A 237 11.90 -19.00 -8.01
C THR A 237 13.22 -18.51 -7.41
N GLU A 238 14.24 -19.36 -7.35
CA GLU A 238 15.57 -19.01 -6.85
C GLU A 238 16.21 -17.89 -7.67
N ALA A 239 16.10 -17.97 -9.00
CA ALA A 239 16.64 -16.96 -9.90
C ALA A 239 15.88 -15.61 -9.76
N ILE A 240 14.55 -15.65 -9.58
CA ILE A 240 13.75 -14.45 -9.30
C ILE A 240 14.15 -13.82 -7.97
N VAL A 241 14.32 -14.63 -6.92
CA VAL A 241 14.77 -14.18 -5.60
C VAL A 241 16.15 -13.52 -5.69
N ASP A 242 17.07 -14.07 -6.49
CA ASP A 242 18.39 -13.49 -6.69
C ASP A 242 18.33 -12.14 -7.41
N SER A 243 17.53 -12.00 -8.47
CA SER A 243 17.30 -10.72 -9.15
C SER A 243 16.65 -9.69 -8.22
N LEU A 244 15.67 -10.10 -7.40
CA LEU A 244 15.06 -9.27 -6.38
C LEU A 244 16.06 -8.83 -5.29
N LYS A 245 16.99 -9.70 -4.87
CA LYS A 245 18.06 -9.35 -3.90
C LYS A 245 19.07 -8.35 -4.49
N LYS A 246 19.38 -8.45 -5.78
CA LYS A 246 20.20 -7.44 -6.48
C LYS A 246 19.46 -6.10 -6.54
N CYS A 247 18.18 -6.11 -6.90
CA CYS A 247 17.31 -4.94 -6.88
C CYS A 247 17.31 -4.26 -5.49
N ARG A 248 17.03 -5.05 -4.44
CA ARG A 248 17.11 -4.61 -3.05
C ARG A 248 18.45 -3.94 -2.74
N SER A 249 19.56 -4.57 -3.08
CA SER A 249 20.90 -4.05 -2.76
C SER A 249 21.17 -2.70 -3.43
N GLN A 250 20.71 -2.52 -4.68
CA GLN A 250 20.80 -1.23 -5.37
C GLN A 250 19.94 -0.16 -4.70
N ILE A 251 18.72 -0.51 -4.27
CA ILE A 251 17.81 0.39 -3.55
C ILE A 251 18.40 0.81 -2.20
N GLU A 252 18.91 -0.14 -1.43
CA GLU A 252 19.52 0.11 -0.12
C GLU A 252 20.75 1.03 -0.23
N SER A 253 21.57 0.84 -1.28
CA SER A 253 22.69 1.74 -1.59
C SER A 253 22.21 3.14 -1.97
N ASN A 254 21.19 3.25 -2.84
CA ASN A 254 20.60 4.55 -3.21
C ASN A 254 19.99 5.29 -2.01
N LEU A 255 19.54 4.55 -0.99
CA LEU A 255 19.01 5.10 0.25
C LEU A 255 20.10 5.52 1.25
N GLY A 256 21.32 5.00 1.10
CA GLY A 256 22.44 5.17 2.01
C GLY A 256 22.38 4.25 3.24
N LEU A 257 21.81 3.05 3.09
CA LEU A 257 21.74 2.03 4.15
C LEU A 257 22.95 1.08 4.16
N THR A 258 23.66 1.00 3.04
CA THR A 258 24.82 0.15 2.80
C THR A 258 25.91 0.90 2.03
#